data_AF-A0A6C0CWS9-F1
#
_entry.id   AF-A0A6C0CWS9-F1
#
_cell.length_a   1.000
_cell.length_b   1.000
_cell.length_c   1.000
_cell.angle_alpha   90.00
_cell.angle_beta   90.00
_cell.angle_gamma   90.00
#
_symmetry.space_group_name_H-M   'P 1'
#
loop_
_entity.id
_entity.type
_entity.pdbx_description
1 polymer ?
#
loop_
_entity_poly.entity_id
_entity_poly.type
_entity_poly.pdbx_seq_one_letter_code
_entity_poly.pdbx_strand_id
1 'polypeptide(L)'
;MSSHIERLMVRSHDERENGWCKTTNALDPNNQKIYRIIKIGNVMNCNGEIIRDHTTYGQIRSILDKYNIQPDELKQIEEKTEHAVELRLHEEKYQNLINSIKSN
;
A
#
# COMPACT_ATOMS: atom_id res chain seq x y z
N MET A 1 11.76 6.61 -14.70
CA MET A 1 12.30 5.80 -13.58
C MET A 1 11.25 5.75 -12.49
N SER A 2 10.82 4.55 -12.08
CA SER A 2 9.86 4.38 -10.99
C SER A 2 10.49 4.83 -9.66
N SER A 3 9.70 5.47 -8.80
CA SER A 3 10.07 5.87 -7.44
C SER A 3 10.40 4.64 -6.55
N HIS A 4 11.02 4.89 -5.39
CA HIS A 4 11.27 3.83 -4.41
C HIS A 4 9.98 3.12 -3.98
N ILE A 5 8.90 3.87 -3.76
CA ILE A 5 7.60 3.32 -3.35
C ILE A 5 6.96 2.50 -4.47
N GLU A 6 7.00 2.94 -5.73
CA GLU A 6 6.52 2.15 -6.87
C GLU A 6 7.24 0.80 -6.96
N ARG A 7 8.58 0.81 -6.81
CA ARG A 7 9.38 -0.44 -6.79
C ARG A 7 8.99 -1.33 -5.63
N LEU A 8 8.76 -0.78 -4.44
CA LEU A 8 8.35 -1.55 -3.26
C LEU A 8 6.98 -2.22 -3.48
N MET A 9 6.03 -1.48 -4.07
CA MET A 9 4.69 -2.00 -4.38
C MET A 9 4.76 -3.20 -5.32
N VAL A 10 5.52 -3.09 -6.42
CA VAL A 10 5.70 -4.16 -7.41
C VAL A 10 6.48 -5.34 -6.82
N ARG A 11 7.60 -5.07 -6.15
CA ARG A 11 8.44 -6.11 -5.56
C ARG A 11 7.68 -6.96 -4.56
N SER A 12 6.91 -6.33 -3.68
CA SER A 12 6.08 -7.05 -2.72
C SER A 12 4.97 -7.84 -3.41
N HIS A 13 4.45 -7.43 -4.56
CA HIS A 13 3.49 -8.22 -5.36
C HIS A 13 4.16 -9.49 -5.92
N ASP A 14 5.36 -9.35 -6.48
CA ASP A 14 6.05 -10.43 -7.22
C ASP A 14 6.75 -11.44 -6.31
N GLU A 15 7.37 -10.98 -5.22
CA GLU A 15 8.27 -11.83 -4.40
C GLU A 15 7.59 -12.51 -3.22
N ARG A 16 6.40 -12.06 -2.80
CA ARG A 16 5.68 -12.65 -1.67
C ARG A 16 4.63 -13.62 -2.19
N GLU A 17 4.52 -14.80 -1.55
CA GLU A 17 3.57 -15.87 -1.92
C GLU A 17 2.12 -15.36 -2.04
N ASN A 18 1.75 -14.33 -1.27
CA ASN A 18 0.45 -13.68 -1.35
C ASN A 18 0.51 -12.19 -1.69
N GLY A 19 1.65 -11.67 -2.14
CA GLY A 19 1.80 -10.24 -2.40
C GLY A 19 1.66 -9.37 -1.14
N TRP A 20 0.89 -8.29 -1.26
CA TRP A 20 0.38 -7.51 -0.13
C TRP A 20 -0.81 -8.18 0.56
N CYS A 21 -1.09 -7.81 1.81
CA CYS A 21 -2.11 -8.44 2.65
C CYS A 21 -3.47 -8.50 1.92
N LYS A 22 -3.99 -9.71 1.75
CA LYS A 22 -5.27 -9.99 1.09
C LYS A 22 -6.34 -10.20 2.15
N THR A 23 -7.43 -9.46 2.07
CA THR A 23 -8.56 -9.60 2.99
C THR A 23 -9.88 -9.60 2.24
N THR A 24 -10.92 -10.14 2.86
CA THR A 24 -12.29 -10.14 2.33
C THR A 24 -13.20 -9.30 3.20
N ASN A 25 -14.24 -8.74 2.57
CA ASN A 25 -15.43 -8.29 3.29
C ASN A 25 -16.04 -9.50 4.04
N ALA A 26 -15.91 -9.55 5.37
CA ALA A 26 -16.53 -10.58 6.20
C ALA A 26 -18.06 -10.43 6.36
N LEU A 27 -18.62 -9.26 5.99
CA LEU A 27 -19.99 -8.86 6.26
C LEU A 27 -20.99 -9.32 5.18
N ASP A 28 -20.52 -9.77 4.01
CA ASP A 28 -21.40 -10.33 2.97
C ASP A 28 -20.81 -11.62 2.38
N PRO A 29 -21.21 -12.80 2.90
CA PRO A 29 -20.76 -14.11 2.40
C PRO A 29 -21.13 -14.37 0.93
N ASN A 30 -22.18 -13.71 0.40
CA ASN A 30 -22.68 -13.90 -0.95
C ASN A 30 -22.08 -12.87 -1.94
N ASN A 31 -21.42 -11.83 -1.43
CA ASN A 31 -20.73 -10.80 -2.22
C ASN A 31 -19.37 -10.47 -1.60
N GLN A 32 -18.53 -11.50 -1.44
CA GLN A 32 -17.19 -11.35 -0.89
C GLN A 32 -16.32 -10.51 -1.82
N LYS A 33 -16.21 -9.22 -1.51
CA LYS A 33 -15.24 -8.35 -2.16
C LYS A 33 -13.86 -8.58 -1.56
N ILE A 34 -12.88 -8.81 -2.43
CA ILE A 34 -11.47 -8.97 -2.08
C ILE A 34 -10.81 -7.58 -2.07
N TYR A 35 -9.99 -7.35 -1.06
CA TYR A 35 -9.18 -6.14 -0.91
C TYR A 35 -7.71 -6.50 -0.71
N ARG A 36 -6.86 -5.57 -1.12
CA ARG A 36 -5.45 -5.52 -0.77
C ARG A 36 -5.19 -4.37 0.17
N ILE A 37 -4.45 -4.66 1.23
CA ILE A 37 -3.97 -3.69 2.20
C ILE A 37 -2.46 -3.58 2.03
N ILE A 38 -2.02 -2.42 1.58
CA ILE A 38 -0.62 -2.02 1.44
C ILE A 38 -0.29 -1.16 2.64
N LYS A 39 0.54 -1.68 3.56
CA LYS A 39 1.00 -0.94 4.74
C LYS A 39 2.51 -0.71 4.65
N ILE A 40 2.90 0.55 4.55
CA ILE A 40 4.32 0.96 4.50
C ILE A 40 4.59 1.73 5.78
N GLY A 41 5.37 1.11 6.67
CA GLY A 41 5.74 1.64 7.96
C GLY A 41 7.14 2.20 8.00
N ASN A 42 7.43 2.91 9.09
CA ASN A 42 8.77 3.35 9.45
C ASN A 42 9.70 2.18 9.76
N VAL A 43 10.99 2.44 9.57
CA VAL A 43 12.08 1.61 10.10
C VAL A 43 12.42 2.07 11.52
N MET A 44 12.67 1.09 12.38
CA MET A 44 13.28 1.33 13.69
C MET A 44 14.80 1.26 13.53
N ASN A 45 15.53 2.23 14.08
CA ASN A 45 16.99 2.17 14.07
C ASN A 45 17.51 1.18 15.13
N CYS A 46 18.82 0.90 15.12
CA CYS A 46 19.45 0.00 16.08
C CYS A 46 19.34 0.46 17.55
N ASN A 47 18.97 1.73 17.78
CA ASN A 47 18.76 2.30 19.11
C ASN A 47 17.28 2.23 19.55
N GLY A 48 16.40 1.63 18.75
CA GLY A 48 14.97 1.54 19.05
C GLY A 48 14.16 2.79 18.71
N GLU A 49 14.76 3.79 18.07
CA GLU A 49 14.06 5.03 17.68
C GLU A 49 13.29 4.81 16.37
N ILE A 50 12.05 5.26 16.34
CA ILE A 50 11.21 5.24 15.14
C ILE A 50 11.63 6.39 14.23
N ILE A 51 12.19 6.07 13.06
CA ILE A 51 12.47 7.07 12.02
C ILE A 51 11.17 7.36 11.29
N ARG A 52 10.55 8.52 11.56
CA ARG A 52 9.28 8.91 10.94
C ARG A 52 9.49 9.41 9.52
N ASP A 53 8.97 8.69 8.53
CA ASP A 53 8.88 9.18 7.16
C ASP A 53 7.52 9.85 6.91
N HIS A 54 7.50 11.17 7.01
CA HIS A 54 6.32 11.99 6.72
C HIS A 54 6.03 12.15 5.22
N THR A 55 6.90 11.66 4.34
CA THR A 55 6.75 11.81 2.88
C THR A 55 6.00 10.65 2.23
N THR A 56 5.99 9.47 2.86
CA THR A 56 5.37 8.24 2.31
C THR A 56 3.92 8.47 1.90
N TYR A 57 3.12 9.20 2.70
CA TYR A 57 1.71 9.46 2.37
C TYR A 57 1.56 10.24 1.07
N GLY A 58 2.31 11.35 0.95
CA GLY A 58 2.29 12.19 -0.24
C GLY A 58 2.81 11.46 -1.47
N GLN A 59 3.81 10.59 -1.31
CA GLN A 59 4.35 9.76 -2.38
C GLN A 59 3.31 8.74 -2.87
N ILE A 60 2.65 8.02 -1.96
CA ILE A 60 1.58 7.07 -2.32
C ILE A 60 0.44 7.81 -3.03
N ARG A 61 -0.01 8.95 -2.49
CA ARG A 61 -1.06 9.76 -3.11
C ARG A 61 -0.67 10.20 -4.53
N SER A 62 0.56 10.68 -4.72
CA SER A 62 1.06 11.11 -6.03
C SER A 62 1.11 9.95 -7.04
N ILE A 63 1.43 8.74 -6.58
CA ILE A 63 1.41 7.52 -7.41
C ILE A 63 -0.03 7.19 -7.83
N LEU A 64 -0.97 7.22 -6.89
CA LEU A 64 -2.39 6.97 -7.18
C LEU A 64 -2.94 7.99 -8.19
N ASP A 65 -2.63 9.27 -7.99
CA ASP A 65 -3.03 10.36 -8.90
C ASP A 65 -2.41 10.17 -10.29
N LYS A 66 -1.12 9.82 -10.36
CA LYS A 66 -0.39 9.55 -11.61
C LYS A 66 -1.06 8.45 -12.46
N TYR A 67 -1.62 7.43 -11.83
CA TYR A 67 -2.27 6.30 -12.50
C TYR A 67 -3.80 6.36 -12.47
N ASN A 68 -4.38 7.46 -12.00
CA ASN A 68 -5.82 7.66 -11.85
C ASN A 68 -6.52 6.53 -11.07
N ILE A 69 -5.89 6.06 -9.99
CA ILE A 69 -6.41 5.00 -9.11
C ILE A 69 -7.07 5.63 -7.89
N GLN A 70 -8.39 5.47 -7.76
CA GLN A 70 -9.14 5.97 -6.60
C GLN A 70 -9.14 4.94 -5.47
N PRO A 71 -8.50 5.20 -4.32
CA PRO A 71 -8.45 4.24 -3.23
C PRO A 71 -9.79 4.09 -2.52
N ASP A 72 -10.00 2.94 -1.88
CA ASP A 72 -11.14 2.76 -0.97
C ASP A 72 -10.82 3.40 0.39
N GLU A 73 -9.56 3.33 0.82
CA GLU A 73 -9.04 4.07 1.97
C GLU A 73 -7.56 4.39 1.75
N LEU A 74 -7.12 5.58 2.16
CA LEU A 74 -5.72 5.94 2.30
C LEU A 74 -5.56 6.74 3.59
N LYS A 75 -4.91 6.15 4.60
CA LYS A 75 -4.77 6.76 5.92
C LYS A 75 -3.33 6.73 6.41
N GLN A 76 -2.99 7.76 7.18
CA GLN A 76 -1.75 7.83 7.94
C GLN A 76 -2.04 7.36 9.37
N ILE A 77 -1.22 6.45 9.87
CA ILE A 77 -1.27 5.91 11.22
C ILE A 77 -0.12 6.57 11.98
N GLU A 78 -0.44 7.26 13.07
CA GLU A 78 0.52 7.95 13.93
C GLU A 78 0.30 7.57 15.39
N GLU A 79 0.93 6.48 15.82
CA GLU A 79 0.89 6.00 17.18
C GLU A 79 2.27 6.12 17.85
N LYS A 80 2.33 5.91 19.17
CA LYS A 80 3.62 5.96 19.89
C LYS A 80 4.62 4.92 19.39
N THR A 81 4.12 3.77 18.95
CA THR A 81 4.90 2.59 18.56
C THR A 81 4.90 2.34 17.06
N GLU A 82 4.08 3.05 16.30
CA GLU A 82 3.92 2.83 14.87
C GLU A 82 3.71 4.16 14.16
N HIS A 83 4.48 4.45 13.10
CA HIS A 83 3.97 5.35 12.08
C HIS A 83 4.05 4.66 10.74
N ALA A 84 2.95 4.70 10.02
CA ALA A 84 2.78 4.00 8.78
C ALA A 84 1.74 4.69 7.90
N VAL A 85 1.75 4.35 6.63
CA VAL A 85 0.66 4.67 5.72
C VAL A 85 0.02 3.38 5.27
N GLU A 86 -1.30 3.33 5.36
CA GLU A 86 -2.11 2.21 4.93
C GLU A 86 -3.00 2.61 3.76
N LEU A 87 -2.88 1.86 2.67
CA LEU A 87 -3.66 1.98 1.46
C LEU A 87 -4.51 0.73 1.28
N ARG A 88 -5.82 0.92 1.15
CA ARG A 88 -6.78 -0.13 0.84
C ARG A 88 -7.31 0.03 -0.57
N LEU A 89 -7.21 -1.06 -1.33
CA LEU A 89 -7.73 -1.16 -2.69
C LEU A 89 -8.55 -2.42 -2.86
N HIS A 90 -9.65 -2.33 -3.59
CA HIS A 90 -10.25 -3.49 -4.24
C HIS A 90 -9.23 -4.21 -5.14
N GLU A 91 -9.34 -5.55 -5.23
CA GLU A 91 -8.39 -6.38 -5.99
C GLU A 91 -8.19 -5.86 -7.42
N GLU A 92 -9.27 -5.51 -8.13
CA GLU A 92 -9.18 -5.00 -9.51
C GLU A 92 -8.37 -3.70 -9.60
N LYS A 93 -8.60 -2.74 -8.70
CA LYS A 93 -7.84 -1.48 -8.64
C LYS A 93 -6.38 -1.72 -8.30
N TYR A 94 -6.11 -2.69 -7.42
CA TYR A 94 -4.75 -3.10 -7.08
C TYR A 94 -4.02 -3.70 -8.30
N GLN A 95 -4.67 -4.62 -9.02
CA GLN A 95 -4.08 -5.20 -10.24
C GLN A 95 -3.81 -4.12 -11.29
N ASN A 96 -4.76 -3.18 -11.48
CA ASN A 96 -4.57 -2.04 -12.36
C ASN A 96 -3.37 -1.20 -11.95
N LEU A 97 -3.25 -0.85 -10.66
CA LEU A 97 -2.09 -0.11 -10.14
C LEU A 97 -0.77 -0.83 -10.44
N ILE A 98 -0.66 -2.12 -10.14
CA ILE A 98 0.57 -2.89 -10.36
C ILE A 98 0.91 -2.97 -11.85
N ASN A 99 -0.08 -3.24 -12.71
CA ASN A 99 0.13 -3.31 -14.16
C ASN A 99 0.54 -1.95 -14.74
N SER A 100 -0.08 -0.86 -14.30
CA SER A 100 0.28 0.50 -14.70
C SER A 100 1.70 0.87 -14.27
N ILE A 101 2.14 0.46 -13.07
CA ILE A 101 3.53 0.69 -12.63
C ILE A 101 4.51 -0.12 -13.47
N LYS A 102 4.20 -1.40 -13.79
CA LYS A 102 5.08 -2.27 -14.58
C LYS A 102 5.20 -1.88 -16.05
N SER A 103 4.18 -1.22 -16.59
CA SER A 103 4.12 -0.84 -18.02
C SER A 103 4.79 0.50 -18.33
N ASN A 104 5.39 1.15 -17.33
CA ASN A 104 5.93 2.52 -17.37
C ASN A 104 7.41 2.54 -16.99
#